data_AF-A0A1Y0MWN2-F1
#
_entry.id   AF-A0A1Y0MWN2-F1
#
_cell.length_a   1.000
_cell.length_b   1.000
_cell.length_c   1.000
_cell.angle_alpha   90.00
_cell.angle_beta   90.00
_cell.angle_gamma   90.00
#
_symmetry.space_group_name_H-M   'P 1'
#
loop_
_entity.id
_entity.type
_entity.pdbx_description
1 polymer ?
#
loop_
_entity_poly.entity_id
_entity_poly.type
_entity_poly.pdbx_seq_one_letter_code
_entity_poly.pdbx_strand_id
1 'polypeptide(L)'
;MGDIVYPKGESKNYDNHLFKPFQEVFKNTPFYPVAGNHDWLSDPEKNFDKEWALPGNEHYYSFSYSNALFIGLDSSNGGFFNKEAQVVWLKEILEVNKNKYDWIVVYLHHNGKSCTYKNDYEHVISLYSIFADNKVDIVLNGHAHTYERLKPYDGDGNVDVSETNQTNYKKLKNRFISITIGAGGKINKKWKADPTESKNCTDGSIVAHFEHVPSFGLFSIDGKTLSFKGINSYTGKEFDRFTIKK
;
A
#
# COMPACT_ATOMS: atom_id res chain seq x y z
N MET A 1 4.21 3.13 -3.33
CA MET A 1 3.46 1.98 -3.87
C MET A 1 3.09 2.29 -5.30
N GLY A 2 3.94 1.92 -6.26
CA GLY A 2 3.76 2.28 -7.67
C GLY A 2 3.95 3.76 -7.99
N ASP A 3 3.92 4.02 -9.29
CA ASP A 3 4.24 5.28 -9.93
C ASP A 3 5.62 5.81 -9.51
N ILE A 4 6.65 5.05 -9.86
CA ILE A 4 7.99 5.29 -9.36
C ILE A 4 8.60 6.53 -10.00
N VAL A 5 8.55 6.61 -11.34
CA VAL A 5 9.15 7.70 -12.10
C VAL A 5 8.15 8.28 -13.08
N TYR A 6 7.84 9.56 -12.88
CA TYR A 6 6.93 10.30 -13.75
C TYR A 6 7.62 10.84 -15.01
N PRO A 7 6.86 11.08 -16.10
CA PRO A 7 5.42 10.93 -16.21
C PRO A 7 4.93 9.53 -16.63
N LYS A 8 5.80 8.64 -17.11
CA LYS A 8 5.37 7.34 -17.68
C LYS A 8 6.35 6.18 -17.46
N GLY A 9 7.06 6.14 -16.34
CA GLY A 9 7.87 4.99 -15.93
C GLY A 9 9.06 4.63 -16.82
N GLU A 10 9.54 5.53 -17.69
CA GLU A 10 10.64 5.19 -18.61
C GLU A 10 11.97 5.02 -17.88
N SER A 11 12.67 3.91 -18.14
CA SER A 11 13.99 3.56 -17.58
C SER A 11 15.01 4.70 -17.69
N LYS A 12 15.04 5.40 -18.84
CA LYS A 12 15.96 6.54 -19.08
C LYS A 12 15.86 7.68 -18.05
N ASN A 13 14.76 7.77 -17.29
CA ASN A 13 14.53 8.81 -16.29
C ASN A 13 14.91 8.38 -14.86
N TYR A 14 15.12 7.09 -14.60
CA TYR A 14 15.32 6.55 -13.25
C TYR A 14 16.55 7.13 -12.56
N ASP A 15 17.68 7.20 -13.25
CA ASP A 15 18.90 7.78 -12.69
C ASP A 15 18.70 9.19 -12.12
N ASN A 16 18.12 10.08 -12.92
CA ASN A 16 18.03 11.49 -12.55
C ASN A 16 16.86 11.78 -11.61
N HIS A 17 15.79 10.98 -11.64
CA HIS A 17 14.56 11.23 -10.88
C HIS A 17 14.45 10.38 -9.61
N LEU A 18 15.21 9.29 -9.49
CA LEU A 18 15.14 8.36 -8.36
C LEU A 18 16.53 8.03 -7.80
N PHE A 19 17.40 7.39 -8.58
CA PHE A 19 18.63 6.82 -8.00
C PHE A 19 19.63 7.86 -7.54
N LYS A 20 19.91 8.92 -8.32
CA LYS A 20 20.84 9.98 -7.91
C LYS A 20 20.31 10.80 -6.74
N PRO A 21 19.05 11.29 -6.73
CA PRO A 21 18.51 12.04 -5.60
C PRO A 21 18.52 11.26 -4.27
N PHE A 22 18.32 9.94 -4.32
CA PHE A 22 18.21 9.09 -3.14
C PHE A 22 19.38 8.10 -2.98
N GLN A 23 20.53 8.40 -3.59
CA GLN A 23 21.67 7.46 -3.66
C GLN A 23 22.13 6.94 -2.29
N GLU A 24 22.09 7.78 -1.25
CA GLU A 24 22.51 7.38 0.10
C GLU A 24 21.54 6.40 0.76
N VAL A 25 20.26 6.43 0.36
CA VAL A 25 19.24 5.49 0.81
C VAL A 25 19.38 4.16 0.05
N PHE A 26 19.45 4.23 -1.28
CA PHE A 26 19.55 3.03 -2.15
C PHE A 26 20.83 2.22 -1.91
N LYS A 27 21.93 2.85 -1.49
CA LYS A 27 23.18 2.14 -1.14
C LYS A 27 23.03 1.19 0.05
N ASN A 28 22.09 1.47 0.95
CA ASN A 28 22.04 0.81 2.27
C ASN A 28 20.71 0.11 2.56
N THR A 29 19.70 0.30 1.71
CA THR A 29 18.33 -0.15 1.99
C THR A 29 17.78 -0.87 0.77
N PRO A 30 17.30 -2.11 0.88
CA PRO A 30 16.62 -2.79 -0.21
C PRO A 30 15.25 -2.14 -0.47
N PHE A 31 14.85 -2.09 -1.74
CA PHE A 31 13.57 -1.54 -2.17
C PHE A 31 12.75 -2.61 -2.86
N TYR A 32 11.47 -2.65 -2.50
CA TYR A 32 10.49 -3.60 -3.02
C TYR A 32 9.29 -2.81 -3.57
N PRO A 33 9.40 -2.19 -4.75
CA PRO A 33 8.30 -1.48 -5.37
C PRO A 33 7.31 -2.42 -6.06
N VAL A 34 6.10 -1.92 -6.31
CA VAL A 34 5.14 -2.49 -7.26
C VAL A 34 4.99 -1.50 -8.41
N ALA A 35 4.56 -1.94 -9.58
CA ALA A 35 4.21 -1.04 -10.68
C ALA A 35 2.88 -0.31 -10.41
N GLY A 36 2.84 0.98 -10.75
CA GLY A 36 1.63 1.80 -10.77
C GLY A 36 1.16 2.10 -12.19
N ASN A 37 0.05 2.82 -12.31
CA ASN A 37 -0.54 3.08 -13.61
C ASN A 37 0.37 3.94 -14.50
N HIS A 38 1.22 4.80 -13.91
CA HIS A 38 2.22 5.55 -14.66
C HIS A 38 3.40 4.70 -15.08
N ASP A 39 3.74 3.64 -14.37
CA ASP A 39 4.77 2.69 -14.81
C ASP A 39 4.28 1.89 -16.03
N TRP A 40 2.97 1.61 -16.08
CA TRP A 40 2.26 0.97 -17.20
C TRP A 40 1.94 1.89 -18.39
N LEU A 41 2.25 3.19 -18.31
CA LEU A 41 2.20 4.09 -19.48
C LEU A 41 3.39 3.86 -20.44
N SER A 42 4.40 3.13 -19.98
CA SER A 42 5.40 2.47 -20.82
C SER A 42 5.32 0.96 -20.58
N ASP A 43 5.93 0.18 -21.46
CA ASP A 43 6.04 -1.27 -21.29
C ASP A 43 6.93 -1.60 -20.07
N PRO A 44 6.40 -2.17 -18.97
CA PRO A 44 7.17 -2.44 -17.76
C PRO A 44 8.33 -3.42 -18.02
N GLU A 45 8.13 -4.43 -18.88
CA GLU A 45 9.16 -5.42 -19.21
C GLU A 45 10.39 -4.77 -19.87
N LYS A 46 10.22 -3.61 -20.53
CA LYS A 46 11.32 -2.84 -21.15
C LYS A 46 11.85 -1.71 -20.27
N ASN A 47 11.19 -1.40 -19.16
CA ASN A 47 11.49 -0.22 -18.35
C ASN A 47 11.60 -0.52 -16.86
N PHE A 48 10.54 -0.99 -16.23
CA PHE A 48 10.51 -1.32 -14.81
C PHE A 48 11.46 -2.49 -14.51
N ASP A 49 11.31 -3.61 -15.22
CA ASP A 49 12.08 -4.85 -15.01
C ASP A 49 13.57 -4.69 -15.36
N LYS A 50 13.90 -3.61 -16.08
CA LYS A 50 15.29 -3.25 -16.38
C LYS A 50 15.98 -2.58 -15.20
N GLU A 51 15.23 -1.88 -14.35
CA GLU A 51 15.75 -1.08 -13.24
C GLU A 51 15.61 -1.78 -11.87
N TRP A 52 14.76 -2.81 -11.79
CA TRP A 52 14.50 -3.57 -10.57
C TRP A 52 14.87 -5.05 -10.73
N ALA A 53 15.29 -5.64 -9.63
CA ALA A 53 15.52 -7.08 -9.49
C ALA A 53 14.79 -7.55 -8.23
N LEU A 54 13.54 -7.95 -8.39
CA LEU A 54 12.59 -8.33 -7.35
C LEU A 54 12.39 -9.85 -7.40
N PRO A 55 11.88 -10.45 -6.31
CA PRO A 55 11.57 -11.87 -6.33
C PRO A 55 10.50 -12.22 -7.37
N GLY A 56 10.40 -13.51 -7.72
CA GLY A 56 9.31 -14.01 -8.57
C GLY A 56 9.43 -13.55 -10.01
N ASN A 57 8.44 -12.81 -10.48
CA ASN A 57 8.32 -12.38 -11.88
C ASN A 57 8.35 -10.85 -12.04
N GLU A 58 8.89 -10.12 -11.06
CA GLU A 58 8.96 -8.64 -11.02
C GLU A 58 7.62 -7.91 -10.85
N HIS A 59 6.53 -8.47 -11.36
CA HIS A 59 5.19 -7.90 -11.26
C HIS A 59 4.52 -8.19 -9.92
N TYR A 60 4.47 -9.45 -9.52
CA TYR A 60 3.90 -9.86 -8.24
C TYR A 60 4.79 -10.86 -7.54
N TYR A 61 5.03 -10.60 -6.26
CA TYR A 61 6.06 -11.30 -5.52
C TYR A 61 5.83 -11.22 -4.02
N SER A 62 6.58 -12.03 -3.29
CA SER A 62 6.59 -11.96 -1.83
C SER A 62 8.01 -12.02 -1.31
N PHE A 63 8.19 -11.42 -0.13
CA PHE A 63 9.42 -11.56 0.64
C PHE A 63 9.04 -11.56 2.13
N SER A 64 9.98 -11.97 2.97
CA SER A 64 9.80 -11.87 4.41
C SER A 64 10.89 -11.03 5.02
N TYR A 65 10.53 -10.31 6.07
CA TYR A 65 11.47 -9.53 6.87
C TYR A 65 11.03 -9.59 8.33
N SER A 66 11.93 -10.04 9.21
CA SER A 66 11.59 -10.39 10.59
C SER A 66 10.43 -11.41 10.60
N ASN A 67 9.40 -11.18 11.41
CA ASN A 67 8.25 -12.06 11.55
C ASN A 67 7.04 -11.61 10.69
N ALA A 68 7.31 -11.06 9.51
CA ALA A 68 6.30 -10.56 8.59
C ALA A 68 6.50 -11.06 7.16
N LEU A 69 5.37 -11.39 6.53
CA LEU A 69 5.26 -11.67 5.10
C LEU A 69 4.77 -10.40 4.39
N PHE A 70 5.50 -9.99 3.37
CA PHE A 70 5.13 -8.90 2.47
C PHE A 70 4.77 -9.48 1.12
N ILE A 71 3.65 -9.02 0.54
CA ILE A 71 3.13 -9.47 -0.75
C ILE A 71 2.87 -8.24 -1.63
N GLY A 72 3.66 -8.09 -2.69
CA GLY A 72 3.47 -7.07 -3.72
C GLY A 72 2.58 -7.59 -4.84
N LEU A 73 1.55 -6.82 -5.20
CA LEU A 73 0.64 -7.12 -6.31
C LEU A 73 0.69 -6.02 -7.38
N ASP A 74 0.67 -6.42 -8.65
CA ASP A 74 0.63 -5.51 -9.78
C ASP A 74 -0.80 -5.23 -10.23
N SER A 75 -1.31 -4.09 -9.79
CA SER A 75 -2.64 -3.58 -10.15
C SER A 75 -2.72 -2.88 -11.52
N SER A 76 -1.67 -2.98 -12.33
CA SER A 76 -1.58 -2.51 -13.71
C SER A 76 -2.08 -1.08 -13.94
N ASN A 77 -2.90 -0.86 -14.98
CA ASN A 77 -3.60 0.39 -15.27
C ASN A 77 -5.09 0.29 -14.89
N GLY A 78 -5.37 -0.17 -13.66
CA GLY A 78 -6.74 -0.32 -13.14
C GLY A 78 -7.31 -1.74 -13.25
N GLY A 79 -6.45 -2.76 -13.15
CA GLY A 79 -6.79 -4.19 -13.25
C GLY A 79 -5.77 -5.04 -12.48
N PHE A 80 -5.43 -6.22 -12.98
CA PHE A 80 -4.27 -6.97 -12.49
C PHE A 80 -3.48 -7.54 -13.65
N PHE A 81 -2.16 -7.44 -13.59
CA PHE A 81 -1.27 -8.15 -14.51
C PHE A 81 -1.54 -9.66 -14.44
N ASN A 82 -1.86 -10.30 -15.57
CA ASN A 82 -2.23 -11.72 -15.63
C ASN A 82 -3.21 -12.14 -14.51
N LYS A 83 -4.32 -11.40 -14.39
CA LYS A 83 -5.28 -11.47 -13.26
C LYS A 83 -5.53 -12.86 -12.70
N GLU A 84 -5.87 -13.84 -13.55
CA GLU A 84 -6.19 -15.20 -13.11
C GLU A 84 -4.98 -15.87 -12.44
N ALA A 85 -3.82 -15.82 -13.08
CA ALA A 85 -2.58 -16.36 -12.53
C ALA A 85 -2.16 -15.66 -11.24
N GLN A 86 -2.26 -14.32 -11.20
CA GLN A 86 -1.90 -13.54 -10.02
C GLN A 86 -2.82 -13.83 -8.82
N VAL A 87 -4.13 -14.01 -9.03
CA VAL A 87 -5.09 -14.35 -7.97
C VAL A 87 -4.88 -15.79 -7.47
N VAL A 88 -4.61 -16.74 -8.38
CA VAL A 88 -4.25 -18.12 -8.00
C VAL A 88 -2.98 -18.11 -7.15
N TRP A 89 -1.93 -17.43 -7.63
CA TRP A 89 -0.67 -17.29 -6.93
C TRP A 89 -0.83 -16.64 -5.54
N LEU A 90 -1.66 -15.60 -5.41
CA LEU A 90 -1.94 -14.96 -4.13
C LEU A 90 -2.55 -15.94 -3.12
N LYS A 91 -3.50 -16.78 -3.56
CA LYS A 91 -4.10 -17.80 -2.68
C LYS A 91 -3.07 -18.85 -2.27
N GLU A 92 -2.22 -19.29 -3.20
CA GLU A 92 -1.17 -20.27 -2.94
C GLU A 92 -0.13 -19.73 -1.96
N ILE A 93 0.36 -18.50 -2.13
CA ILE A 93 1.39 -17.93 -1.26
C ILE A 93 0.86 -17.71 0.17
N LEU A 94 -0.42 -17.35 0.31
CA LEU A 94 -1.08 -17.22 1.62
C LEU A 94 -1.24 -18.59 2.29
N GLU A 95 -1.68 -19.62 1.57
CA GLU A 95 -1.85 -20.96 2.14
C GLU A 95 -0.51 -21.62 2.50
N VAL A 96 0.50 -21.54 1.64
CA VAL A 96 1.84 -22.09 1.91
C VAL A 96 2.50 -21.40 3.10
N ASN A 97 2.16 -20.15 3.39
CA ASN A 97 2.69 -19.39 4.53
C ASN A 97 1.74 -19.27 5.73
N LYS A 98 0.66 -20.05 5.73
CA LYS A 98 -0.32 -20.06 6.80
C LYS A 98 0.34 -20.37 8.15
N ASN A 99 0.11 -19.50 9.13
CA ASN A 99 0.67 -19.57 10.47
C ASN A 99 2.22 -19.52 10.57
N LYS A 100 2.94 -19.20 9.48
CA LYS A 100 4.40 -19.05 9.51
C LYS A 100 4.86 -17.68 9.98
N TYR A 101 4.05 -16.65 9.73
CA TYR A 101 4.35 -15.27 10.05
C TYR A 101 3.27 -14.70 10.95
N ASP A 102 3.70 -13.83 11.87
CA ASP A 102 2.78 -13.11 12.74
C ASP A 102 2.11 -11.94 12.05
N TRP A 103 2.69 -11.43 10.97
CA TRP A 103 2.16 -10.28 10.25
C TRP A 103 2.13 -10.54 8.75
N ILE A 104 1.02 -10.19 8.11
CA ILE A 104 0.90 -10.25 6.66
C ILE A 104 0.52 -8.86 6.14
N VAL A 105 1.38 -8.30 5.30
CA VAL A 105 1.20 -7.00 4.66
C VAL A 105 1.12 -7.20 3.16
N VAL A 106 -0.02 -6.85 2.58
CA VAL A 106 -0.20 -6.78 1.12
C VAL A 106 0.00 -5.33 0.69
N TYR A 107 0.64 -5.11 -0.46
CA TYR A 107 0.75 -3.77 -1.03
C TYR A 107 0.59 -3.79 -2.55
N LEU A 108 -0.12 -2.79 -3.06
CA LEU A 108 -0.42 -2.60 -4.49
C LEU A 108 -0.55 -1.11 -4.81
N HIS A 109 -0.75 -0.73 -6.07
CA HIS A 109 -0.86 0.69 -6.43
C HIS A 109 -2.27 1.26 -6.22
N HIS A 110 -3.31 0.62 -6.76
CA HIS A 110 -4.69 1.13 -6.67
C HIS A 110 -5.36 0.83 -5.32
N ASN A 111 -6.27 1.71 -4.89
CA ASN A 111 -7.09 1.52 -3.68
C ASN A 111 -8.27 0.56 -3.91
N GLY A 112 -8.80 -0.03 -2.84
CA GLY A 112 -10.15 -0.64 -2.86
C GLY A 112 -11.22 0.43 -2.66
N LYS A 113 -12.05 0.26 -1.63
CA LYS A 113 -12.88 1.36 -1.11
C LYS A 113 -11.99 2.51 -0.64
N SER A 114 -12.37 3.75 -0.93
CA SER A 114 -11.67 4.94 -0.49
C SER A 114 -12.62 6.12 -0.36
N CYS A 115 -12.27 7.09 0.50
CA CYS A 115 -12.96 8.37 0.56
C CYS A 115 -12.17 9.50 -0.12
N THR A 116 -11.05 9.17 -0.74
CA THR A 116 -10.24 10.14 -1.50
C THR A 116 -10.96 10.60 -2.77
N TYR A 117 -10.32 11.47 -3.55
CA TYR A 117 -10.82 11.91 -4.85
C TYR A 117 -10.71 10.82 -5.95
N LYS A 118 -10.23 9.62 -5.61
CA LYS A 118 -10.15 8.47 -6.51
C LYS A 118 -11.40 7.61 -6.34
N ASN A 119 -11.79 6.94 -7.42
CA ASN A 119 -12.89 5.98 -7.40
C ASN A 119 -12.54 4.76 -6.56
N ASP A 120 -13.57 4.03 -6.14
CA ASP A 120 -13.44 2.65 -5.67
C ASP A 120 -13.04 1.74 -6.83
N TYR A 121 -12.02 0.89 -6.63
CA TYR A 121 -11.60 -0.07 -7.65
C TYR A 121 -12.05 -1.50 -7.32
N GLU A 122 -13.03 -1.97 -8.09
CA GLU A 122 -13.65 -3.31 -7.94
C GLU A 122 -12.67 -4.46 -8.04
N HIS A 123 -11.59 -4.32 -8.82
CA HIS A 123 -10.57 -5.36 -8.90
C HIS A 123 -9.90 -5.59 -7.53
N VAL A 124 -9.61 -4.54 -6.77
CA VAL A 124 -9.04 -4.65 -5.42
C VAL A 124 -10.10 -5.12 -4.42
N ILE A 125 -11.33 -4.62 -4.51
CA ILE A 125 -12.45 -5.05 -3.66
C ILE A 125 -12.71 -6.56 -3.80
N SER A 126 -12.56 -7.11 -5.01
CA SER A 126 -12.71 -8.55 -5.25
C SER A 126 -11.71 -9.44 -4.49
N LEU A 127 -10.65 -8.87 -3.92
CA LEU A 127 -9.68 -9.59 -3.08
C LEU A 127 -9.98 -9.50 -1.57
N TYR A 128 -10.99 -8.75 -1.15
CA TYR A 128 -11.26 -8.51 0.28
C TYR A 128 -11.51 -9.80 1.06
N SER A 129 -12.30 -10.73 0.51
CA SER A 129 -12.51 -12.04 1.13
C SER A 129 -11.20 -12.83 1.25
N ILE A 130 -10.36 -12.80 0.22
CA ILE A 130 -9.03 -13.42 0.26
C ILE A 130 -8.19 -12.79 1.38
N PHE A 131 -8.19 -11.47 1.53
CA PHE A 131 -7.43 -10.79 2.58
C PHE A 131 -7.95 -11.14 3.98
N ALA A 132 -9.25 -11.01 4.20
CA ALA A 132 -9.90 -11.27 5.48
C ALA A 132 -9.75 -12.73 5.93
N ASP A 133 -10.03 -13.70 5.04
CA ASP A 133 -10.02 -15.13 5.36
C ASP A 133 -8.59 -15.65 5.63
N ASN A 134 -7.58 -15.01 5.03
CA ASN A 134 -6.19 -15.37 5.20
C ASN A 134 -5.45 -14.50 6.22
N LYS A 135 -6.17 -13.72 7.04
CA LYS A 135 -5.61 -12.91 8.13
C LYS A 135 -4.54 -11.90 7.67
N VAL A 136 -4.74 -11.30 6.50
CA VAL A 136 -3.97 -10.12 6.08
C VAL A 136 -4.25 -9.01 7.10
N ASP A 137 -3.20 -8.38 7.62
CA ASP A 137 -3.34 -7.34 8.64
C ASP A 137 -3.50 -5.97 8.01
N ILE A 138 -2.64 -5.67 7.04
CA ILE A 138 -2.54 -4.37 6.40
C ILE A 138 -2.54 -4.56 4.89
N VAL A 139 -3.33 -3.72 4.20
CA VAL A 139 -3.27 -3.53 2.75
C VAL A 139 -2.81 -2.11 2.48
N LEU A 140 -1.62 -1.95 1.89
CA LEU A 140 -1.08 -0.64 1.52
C LEU A 140 -1.40 -0.33 0.06
N ASN A 141 -1.78 0.91 -0.20
CA ASN A 141 -2.00 1.39 -1.55
C ASN A 141 -1.47 2.81 -1.77
N GLY A 142 -1.45 3.25 -3.03
CA GLY A 142 -1.03 4.57 -3.47
C GLY A 142 -2.10 5.20 -4.35
N HIS A 143 -1.72 5.62 -5.56
CA HIS A 143 -2.57 6.21 -6.60
C HIS A 143 -3.26 7.54 -6.26
N ALA A 144 -4.01 7.61 -5.16
CA ALA A 144 -4.46 8.88 -4.59
C ALA A 144 -3.26 9.55 -3.89
N HIS A 145 -2.93 10.78 -4.28
CA HIS A 145 -1.79 11.51 -3.70
C HIS A 145 -2.13 12.14 -2.35
N THR A 146 -2.52 11.31 -1.40
CA THR A 146 -2.90 11.69 -0.05
C THR A 146 -2.57 10.59 0.97
N TYR A 147 -2.75 10.88 2.25
CA TYR A 147 -2.85 9.88 3.30
C TYR A 147 -4.31 9.62 3.67
N GLU A 148 -4.68 8.34 3.74
CA GLU A 148 -5.96 7.88 4.30
C GLU A 148 -5.73 6.53 4.97
N ARG A 149 -6.18 6.39 6.20
CA ARG A 149 -6.29 5.11 6.90
C ARG A 149 -7.74 4.81 7.16
N LEU A 150 -8.15 3.65 6.72
CA LEU A 150 -9.51 3.17 6.87
C LEU A 150 -9.68 2.39 8.18
N LYS A 151 -10.91 2.30 8.66
CA LYS A 151 -11.29 1.40 9.75
C LYS A 151 -11.18 -0.06 9.28
N PRO A 152 -11.03 -1.05 10.17
CA PRO A 152 -10.94 -2.45 9.76
C PRO A 152 -12.18 -2.93 8.99
N TYR A 153 -11.99 -3.56 7.83
CA TYR A 153 -13.08 -4.16 7.04
C TYR A 153 -13.02 -5.68 7.04
N ASP A 154 -14.18 -6.31 6.92
CA ASP A 154 -14.28 -7.75 6.64
C ASP A 154 -14.23 -8.04 5.13
N GLY A 155 -14.38 -9.31 4.78
CA GLY A 155 -14.32 -9.80 3.40
C GLY A 155 -15.40 -9.24 2.47
N ASP A 156 -16.50 -8.72 3.02
CA ASP A 156 -17.59 -8.07 2.27
C ASP A 156 -17.39 -6.54 2.18
N GLY A 157 -16.32 -6.02 2.78
CA GLY A 157 -16.02 -4.59 2.82
C GLY A 157 -16.90 -3.82 3.80
N ASN A 158 -17.46 -4.48 4.82
CA ASN A 158 -18.19 -3.81 5.90
C ASN A 158 -17.21 -3.40 7.01
N VAL A 159 -17.37 -2.19 7.53
CA VAL A 159 -16.54 -1.64 8.60
C VAL A 159 -16.87 -2.30 9.94
N ASP A 160 -15.85 -2.51 10.76
CA ASP A 160 -16.04 -2.83 12.17
C ASP A 160 -16.54 -1.60 12.93
N VAL A 161 -17.86 -1.53 13.12
CA VAL A 161 -18.50 -0.47 13.91
C VAL A 161 -18.38 -0.68 15.42
N SER A 162 -17.92 -1.86 15.86
CA SER A 162 -17.72 -2.15 17.29
C SER A 162 -16.38 -1.62 17.80
N GLU A 163 -15.40 -1.48 16.91
CA GLU A 163 -14.12 -0.86 17.24
C GLU A 163 -14.27 0.67 17.28
N THR A 164 -14.20 1.22 18.49
CA THR A 164 -14.28 2.67 18.73
C THR A 164 -12.91 3.29 18.90
N ASN A 165 -11.88 2.49 19.21
CA ASN A 165 -10.51 2.95 19.37
C ASN A 165 -9.69 2.70 18.10
N GLN A 166 -9.58 3.73 17.27
CA GLN A 166 -8.84 3.67 16.01
C GLN A 166 -7.31 3.82 16.16
N THR A 167 -6.78 3.69 17.37
CA THR A 167 -5.33 3.80 17.66
C THR A 167 -4.75 2.53 18.26
N ASN A 168 -5.57 1.64 18.83
CA ASN A 168 -5.11 0.44 19.51
C ASN A 168 -6.04 -0.74 19.20
N TYR A 169 -5.72 -1.48 18.15
CA TYR A 169 -6.48 -2.64 17.72
C TYR A 169 -6.00 -3.91 18.44
N LYS A 170 -6.93 -4.76 18.83
CA LYS A 170 -6.66 -6.11 19.35
C LYS A 170 -7.20 -7.12 18.35
N LYS A 171 -6.33 -7.96 17.78
CA LYS A 171 -6.68 -9.05 16.85
C LYS A 171 -7.76 -8.67 15.81
N LEU A 172 -7.35 -8.31 14.60
CA LEU A 172 -8.27 -8.07 13.48
C LEU A 172 -8.93 -9.39 13.01
N LYS A 173 -10.00 -9.82 13.69
CA LYS A 173 -10.64 -11.12 13.43
C LYS A 173 -11.35 -11.09 12.07
N ASN A 174 -10.78 -11.77 11.08
CA ASN A 174 -11.26 -11.80 9.69
C ASN A 174 -11.43 -10.39 9.12
N ARG A 175 -10.51 -9.50 9.48
CA ARG A 175 -10.53 -8.10 9.06
C ARG A 175 -9.12 -7.62 8.74
N PHE A 176 -9.02 -6.59 7.91
CA PHE A 176 -7.77 -5.94 7.57
C PHE A 176 -7.94 -4.41 7.58
N ILE A 177 -6.84 -3.68 7.75
CA ILE A 177 -6.81 -2.22 7.62
C ILE A 177 -6.20 -1.86 6.26
N SER A 178 -6.90 -1.03 5.49
CA SER A 178 -6.36 -0.44 4.27
C SER A 178 -5.77 0.94 4.55
N ILE A 179 -4.59 1.22 4.01
CA ILE A 179 -3.92 2.51 4.15
C ILE A 179 -3.44 2.99 2.78
N THR A 180 -3.97 4.13 2.37
CA THR A 180 -3.52 4.90 1.21
C THR A 180 -2.38 5.82 1.65
N ILE A 181 -1.19 5.64 1.07
CA ILE A 181 -0.01 6.48 1.32
C ILE A 181 0.61 6.86 -0.03
N GLY A 182 -0.14 7.58 -0.86
CA GLY A 182 0.30 7.96 -2.21
C GLY A 182 0.96 9.34 -2.31
N ALA A 183 1.11 10.07 -1.19
CA ALA A 183 1.65 11.43 -1.16
C ALA A 183 3.20 11.51 -1.05
N GLY A 184 3.91 10.58 -1.69
CA GLY A 184 5.36 10.44 -1.56
C GLY A 184 6.21 11.42 -2.36
N GLY A 185 5.65 12.10 -3.37
CA GLY A 185 6.46 13.02 -4.20
C GLY A 185 5.85 13.51 -5.50
N LYS A 186 4.84 12.84 -6.10
CA LYS A 186 3.97 13.47 -7.11
C LYS A 186 3.00 14.40 -6.43
N ILE A 187 3.60 15.45 -5.97
CA ILE A 187 2.91 16.59 -5.49
C ILE A 187 3.05 17.55 -6.65
N ASN A 188 1.99 18.30 -6.97
CA ASN A 188 2.10 19.41 -7.94
C ASN A 188 3.42 20.18 -7.69
N LYS A 189 3.95 20.89 -8.69
CA LYS A 189 5.22 21.66 -8.56
C LYS A 189 5.33 22.58 -7.30
N LYS A 190 4.25 22.72 -6.52
CA LYS A 190 4.11 23.51 -5.29
C LYS A 190 4.14 22.69 -3.99
N TRP A 191 4.42 21.37 -3.98
CA TRP A 191 4.46 20.54 -2.76
C TRP A 191 3.13 20.56 -1.93
N LYS A 192 1.98 20.68 -2.59
CA LYS A 192 0.64 20.49 -1.96
C LYS A 192 -0.02 19.18 -2.37
N ALA A 193 -0.45 18.36 -1.41
CA ALA A 193 -1.25 17.16 -1.67
C ALA A 193 -2.51 17.51 -2.49
N ASP A 194 -3.03 16.51 -3.20
CA ASP A 194 -4.26 16.70 -3.97
C ASP A 194 -5.46 16.93 -3.04
N PRO A 195 -6.44 17.75 -3.47
CA PRO A 195 -7.59 18.09 -2.64
C PRO A 195 -8.42 16.85 -2.27
N THR A 196 -9.01 16.88 -1.07
CA THR A 196 -10.06 15.94 -0.65
C THR A 196 -11.37 16.15 -1.40
N GLU A 197 -12.14 15.08 -1.55
CA GLU A 197 -13.60 15.17 -1.42
C GLU A 197 -13.99 15.04 0.06
N SER A 198 -13.93 16.15 0.80
CA SER A 198 -14.09 16.12 2.27
C SER A 198 -15.41 15.50 2.73
N LYS A 199 -16.47 15.60 1.91
CA LYS A 199 -17.76 14.96 2.16
C LYS A 199 -17.64 13.43 2.31
N ASN A 200 -16.78 12.79 1.51
CA ASN A 200 -16.58 11.34 1.57
C ASN A 200 -15.77 10.96 2.82
N CYS A 201 -14.82 11.79 3.25
CA CYS A 201 -13.93 11.47 4.38
C CYS A 201 -14.48 11.86 5.77
N THR A 202 -15.43 12.78 5.84
CA THR A 202 -15.85 13.42 7.11
C THR A 202 -17.06 12.78 7.77
N ASP A 203 -17.82 11.94 7.06
CA ASP A 203 -18.99 11.26 7.65
C ASP A 203 -18.59 10.17 8.67
N GLY A 204 -17.29 9.84 8.75
CA GLY A 204 -16.74 8.85 9.67
C GLY A 204 -17.24 7.43 9.39
N SER A 205 -17.85 7.19 8.23
CA SER A 205 -18.43 5.90 7.86
C SER A 205 -17.35 4.84 7.82
N ILE A 206 -16.25 5.12 7.13
CA ILE A 206 -15.22 4.13 6.85
C ILE A 206 -13.78 4.61 7.16
N VAL A 207 -13.56 5.90 7.34
CA VAL A 207 -12.23 6.49 7.58
C VAL A 207 -11.90 6.51 9.08
N ALA A 208 -10.69 6.07 9.42
CA ALA A 208 -10.13 6.16 10.77
C ALA A 208 -9.26 7.42 10.96
N HIS A 209 -8.50 7.80 9.93
CA HIS A 209 -7.68 9.02 9.92
C HIS A 209 -7.38 9.42 8.47
N PHE A 210 -7.22 10.71 8.18
CA PHE A 210 -6.80 11.19 6.87
C PHE A 210 -5.99 12.48 7.00
N GLU A 211 -5.03 12.68 6.09
CA GLU A 211 -4.22 13.91 6.05
C GLU A 211 -3.82 14.23 4.61
N HIS A 212 -3.88 15.52 4.26
CA HIS A 212 -3.59 16.03 2.91
C HIS A 212 -2.22 16.69 2.90
N VAL A 213 -1.22 15.90 3.27
CA VAL A 213 0.16 16.37 3.39
C VAL A 213 1.11 15.42 2.64
N PRO A 214 2.24 15.94 2.13
CA PRO A 214 3.38 15.12 1.74
C PRO A 214 3.70 14.16 2.87
N SER A 215 3.70 12.85 2.61
CA SER A 215 3.83 11.88 3.69
C SER A 215 4.46 10.56 3.28
N PHE A 216 4.98 9.86 4.29
CA PHE A 216 5.39 8.47 4.23
C PHE A 216 4.99 7.75 5.53
N GLY A 217 4.92 6.42 5.45
CA GLY A 217 4.61 5.55 6.59
C GLY A 217 5.85 4.88 7.16
N LEU A 218 5.87 4.67 8.48
CA LEU A 218 6.88 3.86 9.17
C LEU A 218 6.21 2.71 9.90
N PHE A 219 6.64 1.49 9.60
CA PHE A 219 6.24 0.28 10.30
C PHE A 219 7.31 -0.15 11.30
N SER A 220 6.87 -0.62 12.47
CA SER A 220 7.72 -1.29 13.45
C SER A 220 7.04 -2.57 13.92
N ILE A 221 7.80 -3.65 14.01
CA ILE A 221 7.33 -4.96 14.44
C ILE A 221 8.16 -5.40 15.63
N ASP A 222 7.49 -5.57 16.77
CA ASP A 222 8.05 -6.08 18.01
C ASP A 222 7.21 -7.27 18.49
N GLY A 223 7.65 -8.47 18.10
CA GLY A 223 6.93 -9.72 18.33
C GLY A 223 5.48 -9.66 17.84
N LYS A 224 4.54 -9.75 18.79
CA LYS A 224 3.08 -9.71 18.57
C LYS A 224 2.49 -8.30 18.58
N THR A 225 3.33 -7.26 18.45
CA THR A 225 2.89 -5.88 18.24
C THR A 225 3.39 -5.32 16.91
N LEU A 226 2.47 -4.88 16.05
CA LEU A 226 2.75 -4.06 14.87
C LEU A 226 2.37 -2.62 15.19
N SER A 227 3.27 -1.68 14.94
CA SER A 227 3.02 -0.24 15.09
C SER A 227 3.22 0.45 13.75
N PHE A 228 2.37 1.45 13.48
CA PHE A 228 2.49 2.31 12.31
C PHE A 228 2.53 3.78 12.73
N LYS A 229 3.27 4.59 11.98
CA LYS A 229 3.28 6.05 12.08
C LYS A 229 3.13 6.67 10.70
N GLY A 230 2.23 7.65 10.57
CA GLY A 230 2.18 8.57 9.43
C GLY A 230 3.06 9.78 9.70
N ILE A 231 4.04 10.04 8.84
CA ILE A 231 4.99 11.15 8.98
C ILE A 231 4.81 12.14 7.85
N ASN A 232 4.71 13.43 8.17
CA ASN A 232 4.70 14.50 7.19
C ASN A 232 6.13 14.70 6.63
N SER A 233 6.33 14.47 5.33
CA SER A 233 7.64 14.50 4.68
C SER A 233 8.32 15.86 4.73
N TYR A 234 7.57 16.96 4.86
CA TYR A 234 8.14 18.30 4.92
C TYR A 234 8.55 18.70 6.34
N THR A 235 7.73 18.37 7.34
CA THR A 235 7.95 18.82 8.73
C THR A 235 8.62 17.78 9.62
N GLY A 236 8.64 16.51 9.20
CA GLY A 236 9.09 15.38 10.01
C GLY A 236 8.15 15.05 11.18
N LYS A 237 7.02 15.76 11.32
CA LYS A 237 6.07 15.54 12.41
C LYS A 237 5.20 14.32 12.13
N GLU A 238 4.94 13.56 13.18
CA GLU A 238 3.93 12.51 13.19
C GLU A 238 2.53 13.14 13.21
N PHE A 239 1.65 12.65 12.35
CA PHE A 239 0.24 13.07 12.28
C PHE A 239 -0.72 11.93 12.60
N ASP A 240 -0.32 10.68 12.39
CA ASP A 240 -1.11 9.49 12.72
C ASP A 240 -0.26 8.41 13.38
N ARG A 241 -0.89 7.62 14.22
CA ARG A 241 -0.31 6.45 14.87
C ARG A 241 -1.39 5.45 15.22
N PHE A 242 -1.10 4.17 14.97
CA PHE A 242 -1.87 3.09 15.57
C PHE A 242 -0.99 1.87 15.87
N THR A 243 -1.52 0.96 16.69
CA THR A 243 -0.93 -0.33 16.98
C THR A 243 -1.94 -1.46 16.77
N ILE A 244 -1.46 -2.62 16.35
CA ILE A 244 -2.20 -3.89 16.33
C ILE A 244 -1.48 -4.85 17.27
N LYS A 245 -2.21 -5.48 18.19
CA LYS A 245 -1.69 -6.50 19.11
C LYS A 245 -2.36 -7.85 18.86
N LYS A 246 -1.56 -8.90 18.71
CA LYS A 246 -1.99 -10.30 18.54
C LYS A 246 -1.84 -11.13 19.82
#